data_AF-A0A7S0P3R1-F1
#
_entry.id   AF-A0A7S0P3R1-F1
#
_cell.length_a   1.000
_cell.length_b   1.000
_cell.length_c   1.000
_cell.angle_alpha   90.00
_cell.angle_beta   90.00
_cell.angle_gamma   90.00
#
_symmetry.space_group_name_H-M   'P 1'
#
loop_
_entity.id
_entity.type
_entity.pdbx_description
1 polymer ?
#
loop_
_entity_poly.entity_id
_entity_poly.type
_entity_poly.pdbx_seq_one_letter_code
_entity_poly.pdbx_strand_id
1 'polypeptide(L)'
;AQLDLQAMWTTTLTTLVCASALHPPAATLSRACHPALAARPARLRAGCNPVASIPTVGVLAATCTLPTLLGYWKTEYGVSYAYGAAMAGCGALALPAAMSCGPLATAHALVLVLYGARLDAFLLHRELTVPRFRTLRDKIEARSKAQGGRLKRSPFVLGCSFLYFCMAAPLRLTAATPVSGTSKVALALEVLLMYTGAVVAAVGDAHKSRAKRRRGADYLVVDGVFRYLRHPNYSGELLLWGASAAAVLIVD
;
A
#
# COMPACT_ATOMS: atom_id res chain seq x y z
N ALA A 1 6.70 5.80 -20.10
CA ALA A 1 5.79 4.93 -19.32
C ALA A 1 6.54 4.02 -18.33
N GLN A 2 7.28 2.98 -18.75
CA GLN A 2 8.16 2.20 -17.85
C GLN A 2 9.48 2.93 -17.53
N LEU A 3 9.96 3.78 -18.45
CA LEU A 3 11.14 4.64 -18.25
C LEU A 3 10.90 5.72 -17.19
N ASP A 4 9.67 6.24 -17.06
CA ASP A 4 9.33 7.28 -16.07
C ASP A 4 9.25 6.73 -14.64
N LEU A 5 8.83 5.46 -14.47
CA LEU A 5 8.85 4.82 -13.16
C LEU A 5 10.30 4.63 -12.69
N GLN A 6 11.19 4.08 -13.53
CA GLN A 6 12.59 3.90 -13.14
C GLN A 6 13.30 5.22 -12.82
N ALA A 7 13.01 6.30 -13.56
CA ALA A 7 13.53 7.64 -13.27
C ALA A 7 12.99 8.23 -11.96
N MET A 8 11.74 7.96 -11.60
CA MET A 8 11.17 8.38 -10.31
C MET A 8 11.85 7.65 -9.13
N TRP A 9 12.11 6.34 -9.27
CA TRP A 9 12.74 5.54 -8.21
C TRP A 9 14.21 5.90 -7.98
N THR A 10 14.99 6.19 -9.02
CA THR A 10 16.38 6.64 -8.88
C THR A 10 16.47 7.99 -8.18
N THR A 11 15.60 8.94 -8.53
CA THR A 11 15.58 10.30 -7.94
C THR A 11 15.20 10.29 -6.45
N THR A 12 14.35 9.34 -6.03
CA THR A 12 13.89 9.22 -4.63
C THR A 12 14.95 8.56 -3.73
N LEU A 13 15.77 7.64 -4.27
CA LEU A 13 16.89 7.05 -3.55
C LEU A 13 18.08 8.01 -3.39
N THR A 14 18.34 8.89 -4.37
CA THR A 14 19.43 9.88 -4.27
C THR A 14 19.13 10.99 -3.26
N THR A 15 17.86 11.39 -3.11
CA THR A 15 17.44 12.41 -2.14
C THR A 15 17.51 11.93 -0.69
N LEU A 16 17.26 10.64 -0.43
CA LEU A 16 17.39 10.04 0.90
C LEU A 16 18.86 9.87 1.36
N VAL A 17 19.79 9.65 0.42
CA VAL A 17 21.22 9.53 0.73
C VAL A 17 21.87 10.91 0.96
N CYS A 18 21.47 11.95 0.23
CA CYS A 18 22.00 13.30 0.43
C CYS A 18 21.50 14.00 1.71
N ALA A 19 20.30 13.67 2.20
CA ALA A 19 19.77 14.24 3.45
C ALA A 19 20.57 13.82 4.70
N SER A 20 21.36 12.75 4.61
CA SER A 20 22.20 12.25 5.71
C SER A 20 23.56 12.97 5.84
N ALA A 21 23.89 13.89 4.92
CA ALA A 21 25.21 14.53 4.84
C ALA A 21 25.25 15.99 5.34
N LEU A 22 24.14 16.53 5.84
CA LEU A 22 24.10 17.88 6.40
C LEU A 22 24.44 17.86 7.90
N HIS A 23 25.72 18.08 8.21
CA HIS A 23 26.17 18.45 9.57
C HIS A 23 25.59 19.83 9.94
N PRO A 24 24.91 19.98 11.10
CA PRO A 24 24.65 21.30 11.66
C PRO A 24 25.92 21.84 12.36
N PRO A 25 26.13 23.18 12.41
CA PRO A 25 27.24 23.77 13.12
C PRO A 25 27.03 23.67 14.64
N ALA A 26 28.14 23.53 15.37
CA ALA A 26 28.19 23.46 16.82
C ALA A 26 27.64 24.76 17.45
N ALA A 27 26.44 24.69 18.03
CA ALA A 27 25.91 25.72 18.91
C ALA A 27 26.13 25.29 20.37
N THR A 28 26.95 26.05 21.07
CA THR A 28 27.20 25.97 22.51
C THR A 28 25.90 26.28 23.26
N LEU A 29 25.25 25.27 23.83
CA LEU A 29 24.08 25.45 24.70
C LEU A 29 24.46 25.21 26.15
N SER A 30 24.28 26.27 26.93
CA SER A 30 24.41 26.33 28.38
C SER A 30 23.52 25.32 29.09
N ARG A 31 24.04 24.82 30.21
CA ARG A 31 23.50 23.77 31.07
C ARG A 31 22.23 24.25 31.78
N ALA A 32 21.09 23.66 31.47
CA ALA A 32 19.91 23.67 32.34
C ALA A 32 19.58 22.22 32.73
N CYS A 33 19.89 21.86 33.98
CA CYS A 33 19.45 20.59 34.57
C CYS A 33 17.94 20.62 34.74
N HIS A 34 17.22 19.95 33.84
CA HIS A 34 15.83 19.56 34.08
C HIS A 34 15.80 18.23 34.83
N PRO A 35 14.93 18.06 35.84
CA PRO A 35 14.81 16.81 36.57
C PRO A 35 14.39 15.70 35.60
N ALA A 36 15.04 14.54 35.72
CA ALA A 36 14.76 13.35 34.94
C ALA A 36 13.25 13.08 34.90
N LEU A 37 12.66 13.15 33.70
CA LEU A 37 11.38 12.50 33.43
C LEU A 37 11.58 11.01 33.67
N ALA A 38 11.26 10.57 34.89
CA ALA A 38 11.14 9.18 35.22
C ALA A 38 10.20 8.56 34.18
N ALA A 39 10.73 7.67 33.35
CA ALA A 39 9.97 6.87 32.41
C ALA A 39 8.88 6.16 33.21
N ARG A 40 7.64 6.66 33.11
CA ARG A 40 6.49 5.95 33.64
C ARG A 40 6.47 4.60 32.94
N PRO A 41 6.52 3.47 33.66
CA PRO A 41 6.33 2.18 33.02
C PRO A 41 4.96 2.24 32.35
N ALA A 42 4.94 2.02 31.03
CA ALA A 42 3.72 1.85 30.28
C ALA A 42 2.95 0.72 30.97
N ARG A 43 1.93 1.08 31.76
CA ARG A 43 0.95 0.10 32.22
C ARG A 43 0.24 -0.34 30.96
N LEU A 44 0.63 -1.50 30.45
CA LEU A 44 -0.21 -2.35 29.62
C LEU A 44 -1.49 -2.58 30.42
N ARG A 45 -2.48 -1.69 30.28
CA ARG A 45 -3.82 -1.95 30.78
C ARG A 45 -4.36 -3.05 29.90
N ALA A 46 -4.28 -4.26 30.43
CA ALA A 46 -5.04 -5.41 30.00
C ALA A 46 -6.53 -5.02 29.95
N GLY A 47 -7.02 -4.76 28.76
CA GLY A 47 -8.40 -4.36 28.50
C GLY A 47 -8.93 -4.84 27.15
N CYS A 48 -8.18 -5.68 26.44
CA CYS A 48 -8.76 -6.48 25.36
C CYS A 48 -9.10 -7.85 25.96
N ASN A 49 -10.37 -8.25 25.82
CA ASN A 49 -10.80 -9.65 25.90
C ASN A 49 -9.81 -10.56 25.11
N PRO A 50 -9.78 -11.90 25.28
CA PRO A 50 -8.85 -12.79 24.56
C PRO A 50 -9.24 -12.95 23.06
N VAL A 51 -9.53 -11.83 22.39
CA VAL A 51 -10.14 -11.73 21.07
C VAL A 51 -9.02 -11.53 20.07
N ALA A 52 -8.79 -12.58 19.27
CA ALA A 52 -7.90 -12.66 18.12
C ALA A 52 -6.46 -12.16 18.31
N SER A 53 -5.50 -13.08 18.18
CA SER A 53 -4.09 -12.72 18.14
C SER A 53 -3.80 -11.82 16.94
N ILE A 54 -3.16 -10.68 17.20
CA ILE A 54 -2.62 -9.80 16.15
C ILE A 54 -1.68 -10.62 15.28
N PRO A 55 -1.75 -10.53 13.93
CA PRO A 55 -0.86 -11.27 13.06
C PRO A 55 0.60 -10.95 13.41
N THR A 56 1.39 -12.01 13.57
CA THR A 56 2.82 -11.85 13.83
C THR A 56 3.50 -11.22 12.61
N VAL A 57 4.64 -10.58 12.83
CA VAL A 57 5.44 -9.99 11.74
C VAL A 57 5.79 -11.04 10.68
N GLY A 58 6.12 -12.27 11.11
CA GLY A 58 6.41 -13.38 10.20
C GLY A 58 5.20 -13.80 9.37
N VAL A 59 4.00 -13.87 9.95
CA VAL A 59 2.76 -14.18 9.21
C VAL A 59 2.44 -13.07 8.21
N LEU A 60 2.61 -11.81 8.58
CA LEU A 60 2.38 -10.68 7.67
C LEU A 60 3.38 -10.69 6.50
N ALA A 61 4.68 -10.90 6.79
CA ALA A 61 5.72 -11.00 5.78
C ALA A 61 5.49 -12.20 4.84
N ALA A 62 5.05 -13.35 5.37
CA ALA A 62 4.69 -14.51 4.57
C ALA A 62 3.49 -14.19 3.64
N THR A 63 2.49 -13.47 4.15
CA THR A 63 1.31 -13.05 3.38
C THR A 63 1.65 -12.11 2.23
N CYS A 64 2.67 -11.27 2.38
CA CYS A 64 3.22 -10.46 1.28
C CYS A 64 4.13 -11.26 0.33
N THR A 65 4.84 -12.26 0.86
CA THR A 65 5.79 -13.05 0.07
C THR A 65 5.10 -14.09 -0.81
N LEU A 66 4.09 -14.80 -0.29
CA LEU A 66 3.45 -15.90 -1.02
C LEU A 66 2.87 -15.45 -2.37
N PRO A 67 2.11 -14.35 -2.47
CA PRO A 67 1.61 -13.87 -3.75
C PRO A 67 2.73 -13.40 -4.69
N THR A 68 3.80 -12.81 -4.18
CA THR A 68 4.91 -12.30 -5.02
C THR A 68 5.70 -13.42 -5.69
N LEU A 69 5.59 -14.67 -5.22
CA LEU A 69 6.14 -15.84 -5.91
C LEU A 69 5.57 -16.01 -7.33
N LEU A 70 4.38 -15.47 -7.62
CA LEU A 70 3.83 -15.40 -8.97
C LEU A 70 4.76 -14.65 -9.94
N GLY A 71 5.60 -13.74 -9.44
CA GLY A 71 6.64 -13.04 -10.19
C GLY A 71 7.71 -13.95 -10.80
N TYR A 72 7.97 -15.11 -10.17
CA TYR A 72 8.82 -16.15 -10.78
C TYR A 72 8.12 -16.84 -11.95
N TRP A 73 6.78 -16.93 -11.92
CA TRP A 73 6.03 -17.45 -13.06
C TRP A 73 6.04 -16.48 -14.22
N LYS A 74 5.53 -15.28 -13.98
CA LYS A 74 5.57 -14.14 -14.92
C LYS A 74 5.91 -12.89 -14.16
N THR A 75 6.89 -12.13 -14.64
CA THR A 75 7.41 -10.97 -13.92
C THR A 75 6.34 -9.92 -13.62
N GLU A 76 5.39 -9.72 -14.54
CA GLU A 76 4.28 -8.79 -14.31
C GLU A 76 3.38 -9.20 -13.14
N TYR A 77 3.18 -10.49 -12.88
CA TYR A 77 2.29 -10.96 -11.81
C TYR A 77 2.83 -10.61 -10.42
N GLY A 78 4.14 -10.41 -10.28
CA GLY A 78 4.77 -9.98 -9.04
C GLY A 78 4.42 -8.54 -8.65
N VAL A 79 4.04 -7.69 -9.60
CA VAL A 79 3.63 -6.29 -9.36
C VAL A 79 2.14 -6.03 -9.56
N SER A 80 1.42 -7.00 -10.12
CA SER A 80 -0.01 -6.89 -10.42
C SER A 80 -0.83 -7.69 -9.41
N TYR A 81 -1.08 -8.97 -9.69
CA TYR A 81 -1.90 -9.83 -8.83
C TYR A 81 -1.30 -10.02 -7.43
N ALA A 82 0.01 -10.11 -7.32
CA ALA A 82 0.67 -10.26 -6.04
C ALA A 82 0.40 -9.08 -5.11
N TYR A 83 0.29 -7.88 -5.67
CA TYR A 83 0.04 -6.66 -4.92
C TYR A 83 -1.37 -6.66 -4.31
N GLY A 84 -2.40 -6.89 -5.13
CA GLY A 84 -3.78 -6.95 -4.65
C GLY A 84 -3.99 -8.08 -3.65
N ALA A 85 -3.48 -9.27 -3.95
CA ALA A 85 -3.59 -10.43 -3.09
C ALA A 85 -2.86 -10.25 -1.74
N ALA A 86 -1.68 -9.62 -1.73
CA ALA A 86 -0.97 -9.32 -0.49
C ALA A 86 -1.78 -8.35 0.40
N MET A 87 -2.32 -7.28 -0.18
CA MET A 87 -3.12 -6.30 0.58
C MET A 87 -4.42 -6.91 1.10
N ALA A 88 -5.11 -7.69 0.25
CA ALA A 88 -6.34 -8.37 0.66
C ALA A 88 -6.08 -9.42 1.75
N GLY A 89 -5.01 -10.20 1.61
CA GLY A 89 -4.61 -11.20 2.61
C GLY A 89 -4.23 -10.56 3.95
N CYS A 90 -3.42 -9.48 3.94
CA CYS A 90 -3.04 -8.76 5.15
C CYS A 90 -4.26 -8.16 5.86
N GLY A 91 -5.16 -7.53 5.10
CA GLY A 91 -6.43 -7.01 5.61
C GLY A 91 -7.28 -8.11 6.25
N ALA A 92 -7.47 -9.23 5.57
CA ALA A 92 -8.29 -10.34 6.05
C ALA A 92 -7.70 -11.00 7.33
N LEU A 93 -6.38 -11.18 7.38
CA LEU A 93 -5.70 -11.74 8.54
C LEU A 93 -5.73 -10.80 9.75
N ALA A 94 -5.64 -9.49 9.55
CA ALA A 94 -5.70 -8.51 10.62
C ALA A 94 -7.13 -8.23 11.09
N LEU A 95 -8.16 -8.55 10.29
CA LEU A 95 -9.55 -8.16 10.54
C LEU A 95 -10.08 -8.60 11.92
N PRO A 96 -9.84 -9.83 12.41
CA PRO A 96 -10.32 -10.21 13.74
C PRO A 96 -9.71 -9.40 14.89
N ALA A 97 -8.40 -9.13 14.83
CA ALA A 97 -7.73 -8.27 15.82
C ALA A 97 -8.19 -6.81 15.67
N ALA A 98 -8.38 -6.34 14.44
CA ALA A 98 -8.86 -5.00 14.13
C ALA A 98 -10.28 -4.74 14.66
N MET A 99 -11.20 -5.70 14.51
CA MET A 99 -12.56 -5.65 15.07
C MET A 99 -12.56 -5.54 16.59
N SER A 100 -11.56 -6.14 17.23
CA SER A 100 -11.39 -6.12 18.68
C SER A 100 -10.77 -4.81 19.16
N CYS A 101 -9.90 -4.21 18.33
CA CYS A 101 -9.18 -2.97 18.63
C CYS A 101 -10.09 -1.73 18.51
N GLY A 102 -10.89 -1.65 17.44
CA GLY A 102 -11.88 -0.59 17.28
C GLY A 102 -12.22 -0.21 15.84
N PRO A 103 -13.06 0.84 15.66
CA PRO A 103 -13.61 1.21 14.35
C PRO A 103 -12.56 1.61 13.32
N LEU A 104 -11.52 2.36 13.71
CA LEU A 104 -10.45 2.78 12.80
C LEU A 104 -9.69 1.58 12.25
N ALA A 105 -9.24 0.69 13.14
CA ALA A 105 -8.53 -0.52 12.77
C ALA A 105 -9.39 -1.40 11.85
N THR A 106 -10.67 -1.55 12.19
CA THR A 106 -11.63 -2.33 11.39
C THR A 106 -11.78 -1.74 9.99
N ALA A 107 -11.98 -0.42 9.88
CA ALA A 107 -12.08 0.27 8.60
C ALA A 107 -10.79 0.15 7.79
N HIS A 108 -9.62 0.22 8.43
CA HIS A 108 -8.31 0.05 7.80
C HIS A 108 -8.13 -1.37 7.24
N ALA A 109 -8.50 -2.41 8.01
CA ALA A 109 -8.46 -3.78 7.55
C ALA A 109 -9.40 -3.99 6.35
N LEU A 110 -10.63 -3.49 6.45
CA LEU A 110 -11.65 -3.64 5.41
C LEU A 110 -11.28 -2.90 4.12
N VAL A 111 -10.75 -1.68 4.19
CA VAL A 111 -10.36 -0.96 2.96
C VAL A 111 -9.24 -1.67 2.22
N LEU A 112 -8.29 -2.32 2.92
CA LEU A 112 -7.24 -3.14 2.31
C LEU A 112 -7.81 -4.41 1.66
N VAL A 113 -8.76 -5.10 2.31
CA VAL A 113 -9.50 -6.24 1.73
C VAL A 113 -10.21 -5.81 0.44
N LEU A 114 -11.02 -4.76 0.53
CA LEU A 114 -11.82 -4.27 -0.59
C LEU A 114 -10.93 -3.79 -1.73
N TYR A 115 -9.88 -3.03 -1.42
CA TYR A 115 -8.92 -2.53 -2.40
C TYR A 115 -8.15 -3.67 -3.09
N GLY A 116 -7.63 -4.63 -2.33
CA GLY A 116 -6.85 -5.73 -2.89
C GLY A 116 -7.73 -6.61 -3.79
N ALA A 117 -8.90 -7.01 -3.30
CA ALA A 117 -9.84 -7.82 -4.06
C ALA A 117 -10.35 -7.11 -5.32
N ARG A 118 -10.70 -5.81 -5.23
CA ARG A 118 -11.18 -5.04 -6.40
C ARG A 118 -10.08 -4.84 -7.43
N LEU A 119 -8.83 -4.65 -7.01
CA LEU A 119 -7.69 -4.52 -7.91
C LEU A 119 -7.48 -5.82 -8.70
N ASP A 120 -7.39 -6.95 -8.01
CA ASP A 120 -7.17 -8.24 -8.67
C ASP A 120 -8.34 -8.63 -9.59
N ALA A 121 -9.58 -8.41 -9.16
CA ALA A 121 -10.76 -8.63 -10.00
C ALA A 121 -10.72 -7.76 -11.26
N PHE A 122 -10.32 -6.48 -11.14
CA PHE A 122 -10.17 -5.58 -12.28
C PHE A 122 -9.06 -6.03 -13.25
N LEU A 123 -7.91 -6.44 -12.72
CA LEU A 123 -6.77 -6.96 -13.49
C LEU A 123 -7.13 -8.24 -14.23
N LEU A 124 -7.82 -9.16 -13.56
CA LEU A 124 -8.28 -10.42 -14.13
C LEU A 124 -9.30 -10.16 -15.24
N HIS A 125 -10.31 -9.34 -14.96
CA HIS A 125 -11.34 -9.01 -15.94
C HIS A 125 -10.72 -8.39 -17.21
N ARG A 126 -9.80 -7.43 -17.09
CA ARG A 126 -9.19 -6.79 -18.27
C ARG A 126 -8.26 -7.74 -19.03
N GLU A 127 -7.55 -8.65 -18.34
CA GLU A 127 -6.70 -9.64 -18.98
C GLU A 127 -7.53 -10.67 -19.76
N LEU A 128 -8.67 -11.07 -19.21
CA LEU A 128 -9.59 -12.01 -19.86
C LEU A 128 -10.37 -11.38 -21.01
N THR A 129 -10.69 -10.08 -20.95
CA THR A 129 -11.56 -9.44 -21.95
C THR A 129 -10.83 -8.66 -23.04
N VAL A 130 -9.59 -8.22 -22.80
CA VAL A 130 -8.87 -7.33 -23.73
C VAL A 130 -7.53 -7.96 -24.14
N PRO A 131 -7.42 -8.48 -25.39
CA PRO A 131 -6.24 -9.20 -25.86
C PRO A 131 -4.92 -8.43 -25.74
N ARG A 132 -4.97 -7.09 -25.90
CA ARG A 132 -3.81 -6.19 -25.80
C ARG A 132 -3.03 -6.36 -24.49
N PHE A 133 -3.71 -6.64 -23.36
CA PHE A 133 -3.02 -6.84 -22.09
C PHE A 133 -2.25 -8.16 -22.05
N ARG A 134 -2.77 -9.22 -22.68
CA ARG A 134 -2.04 -10.49 -22.82
C ARG A 134 -0.79 -10.32 -23.67
N THR A 135 -0.90 -9.61 -24.80
CA THR A 135 0.24 -9.29 -25.65
C THR A 135 1.29 -8.44 -24.92
N LEU A 136 0.87 -7.47 -24.10
CA LEU A 136 1.79 -6.66 -23.29
C LEU A 136 2.53 -7.51 -22.26
N ARG A 137 1.81 -8.36 -21.53
CA ARG A 137 2.37 -9.33 -20.57
C ARG A 137 3.40 -10.24 -21.22
N ASP A 138 3.09 -10.79 -22.39
CA ASP A 138 3.97 -11.71 -23.09
C ASP A 138 5.23 -11.00 -23.60
N LYS A 139 5.14 -9.73 -24.00
CA LYS A 139 6.30 -8.88 -24.33
C LYS A 139 7.18 -8.62 -23.10
N ILE A 140 6.59 -8.32 -21.94
CA ILE A 140 7.32 -8.12 -20.69
C ILE A 140 8.05 -9.41 -20.29
N GLU A 141 7.37 -10.55 -20.38
CA GLU A 141 7.94 -11.85 -20.05
C GLU A 141 9.08 -12.24 -21.01
N ALA A 142 8.93 -11.99 -22.31
CA ALA A 142 9.99 -12.22 -23.29
C ALA A 142 11.27 -11.42 -22.97
N ARG A 143 11.12 -10.12 -22.62
CA ARG A 143 12.24 -9.29 -22.16
C ARG A 143 12.87 -9.87 -20.89
N SER A 144 12.05 -10.31 -19.93
CA SER A 144 12.55 -10.87 -18.68
C SER A 144 13.31 -12.18 -18.89
N LYS A 145 12.86 -13.06 -19.80
CA LYS A 145 13.58 -14.28 -20.18
C LYS A 145 14.93 -13.97 -20.84
N ALA A 146 14.99 -12.92 -21.67
CA ALA A 146 16.24 -12.49 -22.30
C ALA A 146 17.29 -12.00 -21.28
N GLN A 147 16.86 -11.52 -20.11
CA GLN A 147 17.74 -11.12 -19.00
C GLN A 147 18.26 -12.31 -18.15
N GLY A 148 17.71 -13.52 -18.36
CA GLY A 148 18.21 -14.77 -17.83
C GLY A 148 17.18 -15.63 -17.10
N GLY A 149 17.67 -16.60 -16.33
CA GLY A 149 16.84 -17.57 -15.63
C GLY A 149 15.91 -16.97 -14.56
N ARG A 150 14.85 -17.70 -14.21
CA ARG A 150 13.80 -17.24 -13.28
C ARG A 150 14.35 -16.82 -11.91
N LEU A 151 15.39 -17.49 -11.41
CA LEU A 151 16.02 -17.14 -10.13
C LEU A 151 16.75 -15.79 -10.15
N LYS A 152 17.12 -15.26 -11.33
CA LYS A 152 17.66 -13.88 -11.41
C LYS A 152 16.60 -12.82 -11.10
N ARG A 153 15.32 -13.21 -11.01
CA ARG A 153 14.20 -12.34 -10.63
C ARG A 153 14.07 -12.21 -9.10
N SER A 154 14.84 -12.96 -8.30
CA SER A 154 14.73 -12.93 -6.84
C SER A 154 14.84 -11.52 -6.23
N PRO A 155 15.77 -10.64 -6.64
CA PRO A 155 15.83 -9.28 -6.09
C PRO A 155 14.56 -8.49 -6.35
N PHE A 156 13.94 -8.67 -7.53
CA PHE A 156 12.67 -8.03 -7.88
C PHE A 156 11.50 -8.60 -7.06
N VAL A 157 11.39 -9.93 -6.96
CA VAL A 157 10.32 -10.59 -6.21
C VAL A 157 10.40 -10.25 -4.72
N LEU A 158 11.60 -10.34 -4.13
CA LEU A 158 11.83 -9.99 -2.73
C LEU A 158 11.66 -8.49 -2.48
N GLY A 159 12.05 -7.64 -3.43
CA GLY A 159 11.80 -6.19 -3.36
C GLY A 159 10.31 -5.86 -3.36
N CYS A 160 9.50 -6.52 -4.19
CA CYS A 160 8.05 -6.37 -4.17
C CYS A 160 7.46 -6.86 -2.84
N SER A 161 7.91 -8.03 -2.36
CA SER A 161 7.46 -8.57 -1.07
C SER A 161 7.73 -7.59 0.09
N PHE A 162 8.95 -7.07 0.14
CA PHE A 162 9.35 -6.10 1.17
C PHE A 162 8.53 -4.81 1.07
N LEU A 163 8.33 -4.27 -0.14
CA LEU A 163 7.48 -3.10 -0.34
C LEU A 163 6.06 -3.35 0.16
N TYR A 164 5.44 -4.48 -0.19
CA TYR A 164 4.09 -4.81 0.27
C TYR A 164 4.01 -5.01 1.77
N PHE A 165 5.04 -5.61 2.38
CA PHE A 165 5.15 -5.68 3.83
C PHE A 165 5.17 -4.27 4.46
N CYS A 166 5.97 -3.34 3.93
CA CYS A 166 6.00 -1.96 4.42
C CYS A 166 4.64 -1.26 4.25
N MET A 167 3.95 -1.49 3.13
CA MET A 167 2.61 -0.93 2.89
C MET A 167 1.54 -1.51 3.82
N ALA A 168 1.68 -2.77 4.25
CA ALA A 168 0.77 -3.41 5.20
C ALA A 168 1.14 -3.15 6.67
N ALA A 169 2.35 -2.65 6.96
CA ALA A 169 2.80 -2.41 8.33
C ALA A 169 1.90 -1.45 9.13
N PRO A 170 1.41 -0.32 8.56
CA PRO A 170 0.47 0.57 9.25
C PRO A 170 -0.79 -0.13 9.76
N LEU A 171 -1.36 -1.05 8.96
CA LEU A 171 -2.53 -1.83 9.35
C LEU A 171 -2.25 -2.63 10.63
N ARG A 172 -1.10 -3.32 10.70
CA ARG A 172 -0.74 -4.10 11.88
C ARG A 172 -0.63 -3.22 13.12
N LEU A 173 -0.08 -2.01 12.99
CA LEU A 173 0.01 -1.06 14.10
C LEU A 173 -1.38 -0.63 14.56
N THR A 174 -2.23 -0.17 13.64
CA THR A 174 -3.61 0.21 13.98
C THR A 174 -4.44 -0.93 14.58
N ALA A 175 -4.18 -2.18 14.19
CA ALA A 175 -4.83 -3.36 14.77
C ALA A 175 -4.27 -3.78 16.13
N ALA A 176 -3.11 -3.25 16.53
CA ALA A 176 -2.45 -3.56 17.80
C ALA A 176 -2.64 -2.48 18.86
N THR A 177 -2.87 -1.23 18.45
CA THR A 177 -2.96 -0.07 19.33
C THR A 177 -4.34 0.57 19.26
N PRO A 178 -5.11 0.55 20.36
CA PRO A 178 -6.40 1.24 20.40
C PRO A 178 -6.18 2.74 20.33
N VAL A 179 -7.11 3.43 19.67
CA VAL A 179 -7.12 4.90 19.67
C VAL A 179 -7.52 5.41 21.05
N SER A 180 -6.74 6.32 21.61
CA SER A 180 -7.14 7.13 22.77
C SER A 180 -6.81 8.61 22.49
N GLY A 181 -7.44 9.54 23.22
CA GLY A 181 -7.19 10.99 23.10
C GLY A 181 -7.62 11.67 21.78
N THR A 182 -7.85 10.94 20.70
CA THR A 182 -8.21 11.50 19.39
C THR A 182 -9.70 11.82 19.27
N SER A 183 -10.02 12.98 18.67
CA SER A 183 -11.40 13.39 18.40
C SER A 183 -12.10 12.47 17.39
N LYS A 184 -13.42 12.28 17.56
CA LYS A 184 -14.25 11.50 16.61
C LYS A 184 -14.20 12.05 15.17
N VAL A 185 -14.03 13.37 15.03
CA VAL A 185 -13.93 14.04 13.73
C VAL A 185 -12.64 13.64 13.02
N ALA A 186 -11.51 13.63 13.71
CA ALA A 186 -10.23 13.21 13.13
C ALA A 186 -10.28 11.74 12.66
N LEU A 187 -10.90 10.85 13.46
CA LEU A 187 -11.10 9.45 13.07
C LEU A 187 -12.00 9.31 11.83
N ALA A 188 -13.08 10.08 11.77
CA ALA A 188 -13.97 10.06 10.61
C ALA A 188 -13.28 10.57 9.34
N LEU A 189 -12.46 11.62 9.45
CA LEU A 189 -11.66 12.15 8.34
C LEU A 189 -10.63 11.13 7.84
N GLU A 190 -9.92 10.47 8.75
CA GLU A 190 -8.94 9.44 8.41
C GLU A 190 -9.58 8.30 7.60
N VAL A 191 -10.70 7.75 8.10
CA VAL A 191 -11.47 6.74 7.39
C VAL A 191 -11.96 7.26 6.04
N LEU A 192 -12.47 8.49 5.99
CA LEU A 192 -12.96 9.10 4.76
C LEU A 192 -11.85 9.22 3.71
N LEU A 193 -10.64 9.62 4.09
CA LEU A 193 -9.50 9.77 3.18
C LEU A 193 -9.10 8.42 2.58
N MET A 194 -8.95 7.38 3.41
CA MET A 194 -8.65 6.01 2.94
C MET A 194 -9.68 5.53 1.90
N TYR A 195 -10.97 5.60 2.26
CA TYR A 195 -12.03 5.11 1.37
C TYR A 195 -12.21 5.97 0.12
N THR A 196 -12.02 7.29 0.22
CA THR A 196 -12.05 8.19 -0.94
C THR A 196 -10.93 7.81 -1.92
N GLY A 197 -9.72 7.54 -1.43
CA GLY A 197 -8.61 7.07 -2.27
C GLY A 197 -8.96 5.78 -3.02
N ALA A 198 -9.49 4.79 -2.31
CA ALA A 198 -9.92 3.53 -2.90
C ALA A 198 -11.02 3.71 -3.96
N VAL A 199 -12.02 4.57 -3.69
CA VAL A 199 -13.13 4.87 -4.60
C VAL A 199 -12.65 5.61 -5.84
N VAL A 200 -11.84 6.66 -5.68
CA VAL A 200 -11.29 7.43 -6.82
C VAL A 200 -10.50 6.49 -7.74
N ALA A 201 -9.75 5.55 -7.17
CA ALA A 201 -9.00 4.60 -7.96
C ALA A 201 -9.91 3.65 -8.76
N ALA A 202 -10.93 3.08 -8.10
CA ALA A 202 -11.92 2.22 -8.74
C ALA A 202 -12.71 2.94 -9.84
N VAL A 203 -13.12 4.19 -9.60
CA VAL A 203 -13.83 5.03 -10.58
C VAL A 203 -12.94 5.34 -11.78
N GLY A 204 -11.67 5.65 -11.56
CA GLY A 204 -10.70 5.87 -12.64
C GLY A 204 -10.57 4.66 -13.57
N ASP A 205 -10.40 3.48 -12.98
CA ASP A 205 -10.30 2.21 -13.71
C ASP A 205 -11.59 1.88 -14.49
N ALA A 206 -12.74 2.00 -13.83
CA ALA A 206 -14.04 1.73 -14.44
C ALA A 206 -14.38 2.70 -15.57
N HIS A 207 -14.15 4.01 -15.36
CA HIS A 207 -14.42 5.06 -16.35
C HIS A 207 -13.55 4.88 -17.58
N LYS A 208 -12.24 4.65 -17.39
CA LYS A 208 -11.31 4.38 -18.50
C LYS A 208 -11.72 3.16 -19.30
N SER A 209 -12.10 2.08 -18.62
CA SER A 209 -12.50 0.83 -19.26
C SER A 209 -13.79 0.99 -20.05
N ARG A 210 -14.78 1.69 -19.48
CA ARG A 210 -16.04 2.01 -20.17
C ARG A 210 -15.81 2.91 -21.39
N ALA A 211 -15.01 3.97 -21.26
CA ALA A 211 -14.72 4.89 -22.35
C ALA A 211 -14.03 4.17 -23.51
N LYS A 212 -13.00 3.35 -23.24
CA LYS A 212 -12.29 2.58 -24.28
C LYS A 212 -13.13 1.48 -24.92
N ARG A 213 -14.03 0.85 -24.17
CA ARG A 213 -15.00 -0.10 -24.75
C ARG A 213 -15.98 0.58 -25.72
N ARG A 214 -16.41 1.81 -25.42
CA ARG A 214 -17.39 2.54 -26.24
C ARG A 214 -16.79 3.30 -27.42
N ARG A 215 -15.62 3.92 -27.23
CA ARG A 215 -15.01 4.85 -28.19
C ARG A 215 -13.78 4.28 -28.90
N GLY A 216 -13.40 3.03 -28.59
CA GLY A 216 -12.24 2.35 -29.17
C GLY A 216 -11.01 2.34 -28.27
N ALA A 217 -10.13 1.36 -28.50
CA ALA A 217 -8.98 1.09 -27.63
C ALA A 217 -7.96 2.23 -27.59
N ASP A 218 -7.85 3.01 -28.66
CA ASP A 218 -6.88 4.10 -28.80
C ASP A 218 -7.46 5.47 -28.45
N TYR A 219 -8.73 5.54 -28.07
CA TYR A 219 -9.35 6.75 -27.57
C TYR A 219 -8.64 7.27 -26.31
N LEU A 220 -8.26 8.55 -26.34
CA LEU A 220 -7.72 9.27 -25.20
C LEU A 220 -8.88 9.75 -24.31
N VAL A 221 -8.95 9.23 -23.10
CA VAL A 221 -10.00 9.56 -22.14
C VAL A 221 -9.66 10.88 -21.44
N VAL A 222 -10.50 11.89 -21.67
CA VAL A 222 -10.30 13.28 -21.16
C VAL A 222 -11.51 13.83 -20.40
N ASP A 223 -12.56 13.02 -20.24
CA ASP A 223 -13.82 13.40 -19.58
C ASP A 223 -13.98 12.76 -18.19
N GLY A 224 -15.02 13.18 -17.46
CA GLY A 224 -15.29 12.71 -16.11
C GLY A 224 -14.12 13.00 -15.15
N VAL A 225 -13.70 12.00 -14.38
CA VAL A 225 -12.57 12.13 -13.45
C VAL A 225 -11.24 12.45 -14.16
N PHE A 226 -11.10 12.07 -15.43
CA PHE A 226 -9.89 12.34 -16.23
C PHE A 226 -9.74 13.81 -16.63
N ARG A 227 -10.78 14.62 -16.46
CA ARG A 227 -10.69 16.09 -16.61
C ARG A 227 -9.80 16.72 -15.55
N TYR A 228 -9.77 16.14 -14.35
CA TYR A 228 -9.06 16.68 -13.19
C TYR A 228 -7.76 15.93 -12.90
N LEU A 229 -7.75 14.61 -13.11
CA LEU A 229 -6.62 13.74 -12.79
C LEU A 229 -6.16 13.00 -14.04
N ARG A 230 -4.88 13.16 -14.42
CA ARG A 230 -4.29 12.39 -15.55
C ARG A 230 -4.28 10.90 -15.27
N HIS A 231 -4.09 10.52 -14.00
CA HIS A 231 -4.05 9.15 -13.53
C HIS A 231 -4.89 9.00 -12.25
N PRO A 232 -6.24 8.98 -12.36
CA PRO A 232 -7.11 8.91 -11.19
C PRO A 232 -6.85 7.66 -10.33
N ASN A 233 -6.50 6.54 -10.96
CA ASN A 233 -6.08 5.32 -10.28
C ASN A 233 -4.88 5.55 -9.36
N TYR A 234 -3.81 6.16 -9.87
CA TYR A 234 -2.62 6.45 -9.06
C TYR A 234 -2.86 7.54 -8.03
N SER A 235 -3.63 8.58 -8.35
CA SER A 235 -3.99 9.62 -7.38
C SER A 235 -4.82 9.05 -6.22
N GLY A 236 -5.76 8.14 -6.51
CA GLY A 236 -6.54 7.45 -5.49
C GLY A 236 -5.67 6.52 -4.63
N GLU A 237 -4.74 5.79 -5.24
CA GLU A 237 -3.76 4.98 -4.50
C GLU A 237 -2.88 5.83 -3.58
N LEU A 238 -2.34 6.94 -4.07
CA LEU A 238 -1.54 7.85 -3.24
C LEU A 238 -2.32 8.36 -2.03
N LEU A 239 -3.60 8.71 -2.21
CA LEU A 239 -4.46 9.15 -1.11
C LEU A 239 -4.72 8.00 -0.10
N LEU A 240 -5.03 6.81 -0.59
CA LEU A 240 -5.26 5.63 0.26
C LEU A 240 -4.02 5.29 1.08
N TRP A 241 -2.85 5.20 0.44
CA TRP A 241 -1.60 4.82 1.12
C TRP A 241 -1.07 5.92 2.03
N GLY A 242 -1.24 7.18 1.65
CA GLY A 242 -0.93 8.33 2.50
C GLY A 242 -1.76 8.33 3.78
N ALA A 243 -3.08 8.12 3.65
CA ALA A 243 -3.97 7.99 4.79
C ALA A 243 -3.62 6.75 5.64
N SER A 244 -3.49 5.57 5.02
CA SER A 244 -3.08 4.33 5.69
C SER A 244 -1.82 4.51 6.56
N ALA A 245 -0.79 5.20 6.04
CA ALA A 245 0.40 5.54 6.82
C ALA A 245 0.13 6.56 7.94
N ALA A 246 -0.65 7.61 7.65
CA ALA A 246 -1.02 8.64 8.63
C ALA A 246 -1.89 8.10 9.78
N ALA A 247 -2.66 7.03 9.56
CA ALA A 247 -3.47 6.38 10.60
C ALA A 247 -2.64 5.92 11.80
N VAL A 248 -1.34 5.65 11.62
CA VAL A 248 -0.42 5.31 12.72
C VAL A 248 -0.14 6.50 13.64
N LEU A 249 -0.25 7.73 13.15
CA LEU A 249 -0.03 8.95 13.94
C LEU A 249 -1.20 9.25 14.89
N ILE A 250 -2.31 8.52 14.73
CA ILE A 250 -3.58 8.77 15.42
C ILE A 250 -3.83 7.69 16.51
N VAL A 251 -3.04 6.62 16.50
CA VAL A 251 -3.07 5.56 17.52
C VAL A 251 -1.96 5.79 18.55
N ASP A 252 -2.23 5.45 19.81
CA ASP A 252 -1.35 5.68 20.96
C ASP A 252 -0.38 4.52 21.24
#